data_AF-A0A0J7JTW3-F1
#
_entry.id   AF-A0A0J7JTW3-F1
#
_cell.length_a   1.000
_cell.length_b   1.000
_cell.length_c   1.000
_cell.angle_alpha   90.00
_cell.angle_beta   90.00
_cell.angle_gamma   90.00
#
_symmetry.space_group_name_H-M   'P 1'
#
loop_
_entity.id
_entity.type
_entity.pdbx_description
1 polymer ?
#
loop_
_entity_poly.entity_id
_entity_poly.type
_entity_poly.pdbx_seq_one_letter_code
_entity_poly.pdbx_strand_id
1 'polypeptide(L)' 'ECRRVSDPTKVVDSLKWLIDTKGTALLEVVTDKKVPVLPMVPAGSALHEFLVYDEGK' A
#
# COMPACT_ATOMS: atom_id res chain seq x y z
N GLU A 1 19.98 -9.63 0.67
CA GLU A 1 19.00 -10.37 1.52
C GLU A 1 17.57 -10.20 0.99
N CYS A 2 16.70 -11.20 1.19
CA CYS A 2 15.30 -11.16 0.75
C CYS A 2 14.35 -11.56 1.89
N ARG A 3 13.26 -10.82 2.09
CA ARG A 3 12.19 -11.15 3.04
C ARG A 3 10.81 -10.96 2.41
N ARG A 4 9.83 -11.67 2.97
CA ARG A 4 8.41 -11.54 2.65
C ARG A 4 7.61 -11.33 3.94
N VAL A 5 6.65 -10.40 3.92
CA VAL A 5 5.74 -10.13 5.04
C VAL A 5 4.29 -10.21 4.58
N SER A 6 3.49 -10.99 5.31
CA SER A 6 2.05 -11.15 5.08
C SER A 6 1.19 -10.86 6.31
N ASP A 7 1.82 -10.71 7.48
CA ASP A 7 1.17 -10.38 8.74
C ASP A 7 1.30 -8.86 8.96
N PRO A 8 0.19 -8.10 8.98
CA PRO A 8 0.23 -6.65 9.16
C PRO A 8 0.97 -6.21 10.43
N THR A 9 0.95 -7.03 11.48
CA THR A 9 1.61 -6.69 12.76
C THR A 9 3.13 -6.67 12.66
N LYS A 10 3.72 -7.33 11.64
CA LYS A 10 5.17 -7.44 11.43
C LYS A 10 5.72 -6.47 10.39
N VAL A 11 4.88 -5.62 9.81
CA VAL A 11 5.28 -4.70 8.73
C VAL A 11 6.30 -3.69 9.24
N VAL A 12 6.09 -3.12 10.43
CA VAL A 12 6.98 -2.11 11.01
C VAL A 12 8.40 -2.66 11.21
N ASP A 13 8.53 -3.84 11.78
CA ASP A 13 9.83 -4.46 12.04
C ASP A 13 10.51 -4.90 10.74
N SER A 14 9.72 -5.35 9.75
CA SER A 14 10.23 -5.69 8.42
C SER A 14 10.75 -4.46 7.66
N LEU A 15 10.10 -3.32 7.81
CA LEU A 15 10.54 -2.04 7.24
C LEU A 15 11.82 -1.52 7.91
N LYS A 16 11.92 -1.59 9.25
CA LYS A 16 13.16 -1.26 9.97
C LYS A 16 14.32 -2.09 9.47
N TRP A 17 14.13 -3.41 9.38
CA TRP A 17 15.13 -4.30 8.80
C TRP A 17 15.55 -3.91 7.38
N LEU A 18 14.59 -3.57 6.49
CA LEU A 18 14.88 -3.20 5.11
C LEU A 18 15.76 -1.95 5.04
N ILE A 19 15.45 -0.92 5.83
CA ILE A 19 16.16 0.37 5.86
C ILE A 19 17.56 0.22 6.48
N ASP A 20 17.68 -0.55 7.57
CA ASP A 20 18.93 -0.68 8.32
C ASP A 20 19.90 -1.72 7.72
N THR A 21 19.43 -2.57 6.81
CA THR A 21 20.28 -3.55 6.12
C THR A 21 21.34 -2.85 5.27
N LYS A 22 22.61 -3.20 5.47
CA LYS A 22 23.71 -2.71 4.64
C LYS A 22 23.74 -3.47 3.32
N GLY A 23 23.73 -2.74 2.21
CA GLY A 23 23.75 -3.31 0.86
C GLY A 23 22.35 -3.57 0.30
N THR A 24 22.25 -4.43 -0.71
CA THR A 24 20.99 -4.68 -1.42
C THR A 24 20.04 -5.56 -0.60
N ALA A 25 18.81 -5.08 -0.43
CA ALA A 25 17.74 -5.80 0.23
C ALA A 25 16.44 -5.74 -0.57
N LEU A 26 15.65 -6.80 -0.50
CA LEU A 26 14.31 -6.89 -1.08
C LEU A 26 13.31 -7.27 0.01
N LEU A 27 12.18 -6.56 0.04
CA LEU A 27 11.03 -6.86 0.88
C LEU A 27 9.79 -7.02 0.00
N GLU A 28 9.25 -8.23 -0.07
CA GLU A 28 7.94 -8.51 -0.63
C GLU A 28 6.86 -8.29 0.44
N VAL A 29 5.86 -7.46 0.15
CA VAL A 29 4.72 -7.20 1.05
C VAL A 29 3.46 -7.75 0.40
N VAL A 30 2.78 -8.65 1.08
CA VAL A 30 1.47 -9.15 0.66
C VAL A 30 0.41 -8.13 1.07
N THR A 31 -0.23 -7.50 0.09
CA THR A 31 -1.30 -6.52 0.31
C THR A 31 -2.67 -7.08 -0.08
N ASP A 32 -3.72 -6.41 0.37
CA ASP A 32 -5.07 -6.72 -0.06
C ASP A 32 -5.24 -6.50 -1.57
N LYS A 33 -6.02 -7.39 -2.20
CA LYS A 33 -6.34 -7.31 -3.62
C LYS A 33 -7.64 -6.53 -3.79
N LYS A 34 -7.77 -5.82 -4.91
CA LYS A 34 -9.00 -5.10 -5.31
C LYS A 34 -9.37 -3.91 -4.41
N VAL A 35 -8.39 -3.30 -3.74
CA VAL A 35 -8.58 -1.99 -3.08
C VAL A 35 -8.38 -0.87 -4.12
N PRO A 36 -9.39 -0.02 -4.38
CA PRO A 36 -9.27 1.07 -5.34
C PRO A 36 -8.40 2.20 -4.78
N VAL A 37 -7.77 2.97 -5.67
CA VAL A 37 -7.10 4.22 -5.29
C VAL A 37 -8.14 5.33 -5.27
N LEU A 38 -8.29 6.00 -4.12
CA LEU A 38 -9.21 7.13 -3.90
C LEU A 38 -8.45 8.29 -3.21
N PRO A 39 -8.83 9.56 -3.43
CA PRO A 39 -9.92 9.99 -4.31
C PRO A 39 -9.59 9.83 -5.79
N MET A 40 -10.63 9.59 -6.60
CA MET A 40 -10.49 9.41 -8.05
C MET A 40 -11.56 10.23 -8.78
N VAL A 41 -11.15 10.94 -9.83
CA VAL A 41 -12.07 11.68 -10.70
C VAL A 41 -12.47 10.77 -11.87
N PRO A 42 -13.75 10.41 -12.01
CA PRO A 42 -14.20 9.59 -13.14
C PRO A 42 -13.99 10.28 -14.49
N ALA A 43 -13.85 9.48 -15.54
CA ALA A 43 -13.78 10.03 -16.90
C ALA A 43 -15.06 10.80 -17.23
N GLY A 44 -14.91 12.06 -17.66
CA GLY A 44 -16.04 12.96 -17.96
C GLY A 44 -16.52 13.82 -16.79
N SER A 45 -15.96 13.65 -15.59
CA SER A 45 -16.28 14.47 -14.41
C SER A 45 -15.35 15.68 -14.26
N ALA A 46 -15.83 16.72 -13.58
CA ALA A 46 -15.03 17.86 -13.18
C ALA A 46 -14.11 17.53 -11.98
N LEU A 47 -13.04 18.30 -11.78
CA LEU A 47 -12.05 18.04 -10.73
C LEU A 47 -12.63 18.06 -9.30
N HIS A 48 -13.76 18.70 -9.07
CA HIS A 48 -14.44 18.74 -7.76
C HIS A 48 -15.47 17.62 -7.57
N GLU A 49 -15.74 16.83 -8.61
CA GLU A 49 -16.65 15.67 -8.61
C GLU A 49 -15.89 14.37 -8.36
N PHE A 50 -14.88 14.40 -7.48
CA PHE A 50 -14.08 13.23 -7.15
C PHE A 50 -14.86 12.26 -6.25
N LEU A 51 -14.68 10.96 -6.49
CA LEU A 51 -15.16 9.91 -5.60
C LEU A 51 -14.26 9.87 -4.36
N VAL A 52 -14.87 9.90 -3.17
CA VAL A 52 -14.18 9.74 -1.89
C VAL A 52 -14.36 8.32 -1.37
N TYR A 53 -13.46 7.91 -0.48
CA TYR A 53 -13.61 6.64 0.24
C TYR A 53 -14.85 6.68 1.14
N ASP A 54 -15.65 5.62 1.09
CA ASP A 54 -16.85 5.40 1.92
C ASP A 54 -16.82 3.92 2.34
N GLU A 55 -16.73 3.66 3.64
CA GLU A 55 -16.65 2.29 4.19
C GLU A 55 -17.96 1.49 3.97
N GLY A 56 -19.09 2.18 3.79
CA GLY A 56 -20.41 1.57 3.62
C GLY A 56 -20.79 1.28 2.16
N LYS A 57 -19.91 1.57 1.19
CA LYS A 57 -20.15 1.38 -0.24
C LYS A 57 -19.10 0.49 -0.91
#